data_AF-A0A929EZU0-F1
#
_entry.id   AF-A0A929EZU0-F1
#
_cell.length_a   1.000
_cell.length_b   1.000
_cell.length_c   1.000
_cell.angle_alpha   90.00
_cell.angle_beta   90.00
_cell.angle_gamma   90.00
#
_symmetry.space_group_name_H-M   'P 1'
#
loop_
_entity.id
_entity.type
_entity.pdbx_description
1 polymer ?
#
loop_
_entity_poly.entity_id
_entity_poly.type
_entity_poly.pdbx_seq_one_letter_code
_entity_poly.pdbx_strand_id
1 'polypeptide(L)'
;YYVKNDIPARSGLGSSPSYYPYRLPDFLRKINFQGNIYNSNIMGGFYLLHSYPERRPLTDGRWEIYNDRILKSILIAPTQPYLMQGIVSKFNIKGMLLHHGSEEAISLLPKLRNTKKWRLVYYDYSASFWIREDSLRGLKTLDLGMEGLSLSKPERFEECHLLDNFLRLMGADRLRMTNLQKALGFRIKTLKKSELLEEIGKLQLKLEMPGEAEISYQKLSDIEPKNITALTQLAIFAARRGDLAAAENFLYRALETSPDNKAVKENYENIKAARQSRSN
;
A
#
# COMPACT_ATOMS: atom_id res chain seq x y z
N TYR A 1 11.35 19.22 -6.79
CA TYR A 1 10.93 17.81 -6.69
C TYR A 1 11.24 17.21 -5.31
N TYR A 2 12.38 17.51 -4.67
CA TYR A 2 12.72 17.03 -3.30
C TYR A 2 11.94 17.67 -2.13
N VAL A 3 11.16 18.73 -2.37
CA VAL A 3 10.46 19.49 -1.30
C VAL A 3 9.07 18.91 -0.96
N LYS A 4 8.55 17.96 -1.75
CA LYS A 4 7.22 17.36 -1.54
C LYS A 4 7.24 15.95 -0.96
N ASN A 5 8.40 15.31 -0.91
CA ASN A 5 8.57 14.06 -0.18
C ASN A 5 9.20 14.44 1.16
N ASP A 6 8.45 14.29 2.25
CA ASP A 6 9.02 14.22 3.60
C ASP A 6 9.91 12.97 3.70
N ILE A 7 11.05 12.97 3.01
CA ILE A 7 12.16 12.09 3.33
C ILE A 7 12.61 12.58 4.69
N PRO A 8 12.46 11.81 5.78
CA PRO A 8 12.85 12.27 7.10
C PRO A 8 14.36 12.55 7.06
N ALA A 9 14.72 13.82 6.95
CA ALA A 9 16.11 14.23 7.05
C ALA A 9 16.58 13.87 8.45
N ARG A 10 17.60 13.03 8.55
CA ARG A 10 18.24 12.70 9.82
C ARG A 10 19.71 13.06 9.75
N SER A 11 20.22 13.57 10.86
CA SER A 11 21.64 13.75 11.10
C SER A 11 22.30 12.38 11.22
N GLY A 12 23.24 12.06 10.34
CA GLY A 12 23.98 10.79 10.28
C GLY A 12 24.54 10.55 8.89
N LEU A 13 25.67 9.85 8.77
CA LEU A 13 26.21 9.40 7.47
C LEU A 13 25.37 8.22 6.96
N GLY A 14 24.64 8.39 5.86
CA GLY A 14 23.93 7.32 5.16
C GLY A 14 22.46 7.65 4.83
N SER A 15 21.94 7.04 3.75
CA SER A 15 20.54 7.14 3.37
C SER A 15 19.62 6.43 4.38
N SER A 16 18.41 6.94 4.61
CA SER A 16 17.45 6.33 5.55
C SER A 16 17.20 4.86 5.19
N PRO A 17 17.54 3.87 6.06
CA PRO A 17 17.46 2.44 5.75
C PRO A 17 16.09 1.99 5.24
N SER A 18 15.03 2.64 5.72
CA SER A 18 13.64 2.29 5.45
C SER A 18 13.14 2.70 4.06
N TYR A 19 13.85 3.59 3.36
CA TYR A 19 13.38 4.20 2.10
C TYR A 19 13.96 3.55 0.84
N TYR A 20 15.01 2.72 0.97
CA TYR A 20 15.69 2.10 -0.17
C TYR A 20 15.82 0.59 0.00
N PRO A 21 15.83 -0.18 -1.11
CA PRO A 21 15.81 -1.63 -1.05
C PRO A 21 17.23 -2.21 -0.92
N TYR A 22 17.87 -2.08 0.24
CA TYR A 22 19.29 -2.43 0.42
C TYR A 22 19.66 -3.89 0.14
N ARG A 23 18.69 -4.83 0.18
CA ARG A 23 18.94 -6.24 -0.15
C ARG A 23 18.79 -6.54 -1.66
N LEU A 24 18.25 -5.59 -2.43
CA LEU A 24 18.04 -5.76 -3.87
C LEU A 24 19.37 -5.93 -4.64
N PRO A 25 20.45 -5.16 -4.39
CA PRO A 25 21.70 -5.34 -5.12
C PRO A 25 22.26 -6.77 -5.01
N ASP A 26 22.25 -7.34 -3.81
CA ASP A 26 22.71 -8.71 -3.55
C ASP A 26 21.83 -9.74 -4.23
N PHE A 27 20.51 -9.54 -4.18
CA PHE A 27 19.56 -10.37 -4.91
C PHE A 27 19.84 -10.35 -6.42
N LEU A 28 20.00 -9.17 -7.02
CA LEU A 28 20.26 -9.02 -8.46
C LEU A 28 21.59 -9.64 -8.89
N ARG A 29 22.63 -9.54 -8.05
CA ARG A 29 23.91 -10.25 -8.27
C ARG A 29 23.72 -11.76 -8.20
N LYS A 30 23.02 -12.27 -7.19
CA LYS A 30 22.75 -13.70 -6.99
C LYS A 30 22.02 -14.32 -8.19
N ILE A 31 21.06 -13.61 -8.77
CA ILE A 31 20.32 -14.09 -9.94
C ILE A 31 21.02 -13.75 -11.27
N ASN A 32 22.19 -13.10 -11.22
CA ASN A 32 22.90 -12.55 -12.37
C ASN A 32 21.96 -11.83 -13.36
N PHE A 33 21.15 -10.91 -12.83
CA PHE A 33 20.18 -10.19 -13.65
C PHE A 33 20.89 -9.33 -14.69
N GLN A 34 20.47 -9.44 -15.95
CA GLN A 34 21.02 -8.70 -17.07
C GLN A 34 19.89 -8.08 -17.90
N GLY A 35 20.02 -6.80 -18.23
CA GLY A 35 19.07 -6.08 -19.07
C GLY A 35 18.70 -4.70 -18.56
N ASN A 36 18.02 -3.95 -19.43
CA ASN A 36 17.53 -2.63 -19.10
C ASN A 36 16.33 -2.73 -18.15
N ILE A 37 16.24 -1.77 -17.24
CA ILE A 37 15.13 -1.69 -16.30
C ILE A 37 14.33 -0.42 -16.52
N TYR A 38 13.04 -0.47 -16.22
CA TYR A 38 12.26 0.72 -15.90
C TYR A 38 12.31 0.88 -14.38
N ASN A 39 12.62 2.06 -13.87
CA ASN A 39 12.66 2.32 -12.44
C ASN A 39 11.78 3.51 -12.08
N SER A 40 11.19 3.48 -10.89
CA SER A 40 10.68 4.70 -10.27
C SER A 40 11.78 5.76 -10.28
N ASN A 41 11.46 7.00 -10.62
CA ASN A 41 12.45 8.06 -10.79
C ASN A 41 13.33 8.25 -9.54
N ILE A 42 12.71 8.14 -8.36
CA ILE A 42 13.40 8.22 -7.05
C ILE A 42 14.42 7.09 -6.78
N MET A 43 14.36 5.98 -7.52
CA MET A 43 15.24 4.82 -7.35
C MET A 43 16.47 4.87 -8.26
N GLY A 44 16.54 5.78 -9.21
CA GLY A 44 17.58 5.72 -10.23
C GLY A 44 18.98 5.99 -9.67
N GLY A 45 19.14 6.97 -8.78
CA GLY A 45 20.41 7.20 -8.08
C GLY A 45 20.86 6.00 -7.25
N PHE A 46 19.93 5.37 -6.50
CA PHE A 46 20.21 4.15 -5.73
C PHE A 46 20.66 3.00 -6.65
N TYR A 47 19.94 2.77 -7.75
CA TYR A 47 20.25 1.69 -8.68
C TYR A 47 21.60 1.89 -9.36
N LEU A 48 21.89 3.14 -9.78
CA LEU A 48 23.16 3.54 -10.38
C LEU A 48 24.33 3.28 -9.42
N LEU A 49 24.23 3.72 -8.16
CA LEU A 49 25.29 3.56 -7.16
C LEU A 49 25.68 2.08 -6.94
N HIS A 50 24.71 1.17 -6.95
CA HIS A 50 24.94 -0.24 -6.59
C HIS A 50 25.13 -1.17 -7.80
N SER A 51 24.99 -0.65 -9.01
CA SER A 51 25.00 -1.50 -10.21
C SER A 51 25.85 -0.96 -11.34
N TYR A 52 26.49 0.20 -11.18
CA TYR A 52 27.43 0.73 -12.17
C TYR A 52 28.77 -0.01 -12.12
N PRO A 53 29.42 -0.29 -13.27
CA PRO A 53 29.00 0.07 -14.64
C PRO A 53 28.01 -0.90 -15.31
N GLU A 54 27.76 -2.06 -14.72
CA GLU A 54 27.12 -3.20 -15.38
C GLU A 54 25.65 -2.96 -15.72
N ARG A 55 24.92 -2.20 -14.91
CA ARG A 55 23.49 -1.92 -15.07
C ARG A 55 23.19 -0.46 -14.78
N ARG A 56 22.41 0.16 -15.66
CA ARG A 56 22.03 1.58 -15.57
C ARG A 56 20.52 1.72 -15.42
N PRO A 57 20.05 2.70 -14.63
CA PRO A 57 18.63 3.02 -14.57
C PRO A 57 18.17 3.66 -15.89
N LEU A 58 16.86 3.68 -16.14
CA LEU A 58 16.30 4.42 -17.27
C LEU A 58 16.33 5.93 -17.00
N THR A 59 16.08 6.33 -15.76
CA THR A 59 16.17 7.71 -15.28
C THR A 59 16.79 7.73 -13.87
N ASP A 60 17.53 8.78 -13.54
CA ASP A 60 18.26 8.91 -12.27
C ASP A 60 18.09 10.24 -11.55
N GLY A 61 17.05 11.00 -11.92
CA GLY A 61 16.71 12.27 -11.28
C GLY A 61 17.52 13.48 -11.75
N ARG A 62 18.57 13.29 -12.56
CA ARG A 62 19.32 14.38 -13.21
C ARG A 62 18.64 14.75 -14.52
N TRP A 63 17.47 15.36 -14.46
CA TRP A 63 16.60 15.52 -15.62
C TRP A 63 17.20 16.36 -16.76
N GLU A 64 18.13 17.25 -16.43
CA GLU A 64 18.80 18.20 -17.33
C GLU A 64 19.65 17.51 -18.41
N ILE A 65 20.05 16.25 -18.19
CA ILE A 65 20.86 15.48 -19.15
C ILE A 65 20.03 14.65 -20.13
N TYR A 66 18.70 14.60 -19.97
CA TYR A 66 17.82 13.82 -20.83
C TYR A 66 17.15 14.70 -21.89
N ASN A 67 16.84 14.13 -23.05
CA ASN A 67 15.98 14.80 -24.01
C ASN A 67 14.56 15.00 -23.43
N ASP A 68 14.09 16.24 -23.37
CA ASP A 68 12.80 16.62 -22.77
C ASP A 68 11.60 15.79 -23.22
N ARG A 69 11.48 15.51 -24.54
CA ARG A 69 10.35 14.75 -25.07
C ARG A 69 10.41 13.30 -24.59
N ILE A 70 11.61 12.72 -24.58
CA ILE A 70 11.82 11.36 -24.10
C ILE A 70 11.57 11.27 -22.60
N LEU A 71 12.14 12.19 -21.81
CA LEU A 71 11.93 12.21 -20.36
C LEU A 71 10.44 12.35 -20.00
N LYS A 72 9.73 13.31 -20.61
CA LYS A 72 8.27 13.48 -20.40
C LYS A 72 7.51 12.20 -20.73
N SER A 73 7.85 11.54 -21.83
CA SER A 73 7.20 10.27 -22.19
C SER A 73 7.46 9.15 -21.19
N ILE A 74 8.68 9.06 -20.64
CA ILE A 74 9.01 8.07 -19.59
C ILE A 74 8.22 8.35 -18.31
N LEU A 75 8.09 9.61 -17.91
CA LEU A 75 7.43 9.99 -16.66
C LEU A 75 5.90 9.77 -16.70
N ILE A 76 5.25 9.99 -17.84
CA ILE A 76 3.78 9.78 -17.96
C ILE A 76 3.41 8.35 -18.38
N ALA A 77 4.37 7.55 -18.86
CA ALA A 77 4.12 6.18 -19.31
C ALA A 77 3.35 5.30 -18.31
N PRO A 78 3.60 5.33 -16.98
CA PRO A 78 2.87 4.51 -16.01
C PRO A 78 1.35 4.64 -16.06
N THR A 79 0.84 5.83 -16.38
CA THR A 79 -0.60 6.10 -16.47
C THR A 79 -1.17 5.77 -17.85
N GLN A 80 -0.34 5.62 -18.88
CA GLN A 80 -0.74 5.43 -20.28
C GLN A 80 -0.29 4.06 -20.83
N PRO A 81 -1.17 3.05 -20.93
CA PRO A 81 -0.78 1.68 -21.33
C PRO A 81 -0.03 1.57 -22.67
N TYR A 82 -0.49 2.29 -23.70
CA TYR A 82 0.16 2.28 -25.02
C TYR A 82 1.57 2.87 -24.97
N LEU A 83 1.74 3.99 -24.26
CA LEU A 83 3.05 4.61 -24.11
C LEU A 83 3.99 3.74 -23.28
N MET A 84 3.49 3.12 -22.20
CA MET A 84 4.26 2.16 -21.41
C MET A 84 4.77 1.01 -22.27
N GLN A 85 3.92 0.44 -23.12
CA GLN A 85 4.34 -0.61 -24.06
C GLN A 85 5.40 -0.09 -25.04
N GLY A 86 5.24 1.13 -25.55
CA GLY A 86 6.24 1.79 -26.39
C GLY A 86 7.60 1.97 -25.69
N ILE A 87 7.61 2.40 -24.43
CA ILE A 87 8.83 2.52 -23.61
C ILE A 87 9.47 1.14 -23.38
N VAL A 88 8.68 0.13 -23.01
CA VAL A 88 9.16 -1.25 -22.81
C VAL A 88 9.85 -1.78 -24.07
N SER A 89 9.24 -1.59 -25.24
CA SER A 89 9.79 -2.03 -26.52
C SER A 89 11.04 -1.24 -26.90
N LYS A 90 10.95 0.11 -26.89
CA LYS A 90 12.02 1.02 -27.33
C LYS A 90 13.31 0.81 -26.54
N PHE A 91 13.20 0.63 -25.23
CA PHE A 91 14.36 0.47 -24.35
C PHE A 91 14.66 -1.00 -24.02
N ASN A 92 13.95 -1.95 -24.64
CA ASN A 92 14.06 -3.38 -24.35
C ASN A 92 14.06 -3.69 -22.83
N ILE A 93 13.05 -3.16 -22.13
CA ILE A 93 12.96 -3.27 -20.67
C ILE A 93 12.69 -4.73 -20.29
N LYS A 94 13.57 -5.29 -19.47
CA LYS A 94 13.51 -6.65 -18.93
C LYS A 94 13.17 -6.71 -17.45
N GLY A 95 13.39 -5.62 -16.72
CA GLY A 95 13.06 -5.51 -15.29
C GLY A 95 12.30 -4.24 -14.95
N MET A 96 11.54 -4.25 -13.86
CA MET A 96 10.93 -3.06 -13.27
C MET A 96 11.29 -2.94 -11.80
N LEU A 97 11.91 -1.82 -11.40
CA LEU A 97 12.18 -1.47 -10.02
C LEU A 97 11.18 -0.40 -9.55
N LEU A 98 10.22 -0.80 -8.74
CA LEU A 98 9.13 0.09 -8.31
C LEU A 98 9.21 0.34 -6.80
N HIS A 99 9.42 1.59 -6.41
CA HIS A 99 9.35 2.00 -5.01
C HIS A 99 7.90 2.16 -4.56
N HIS A 100 7.55 1.58 -3.42
CA HIS A 100 6.15 1.43 -2.99
C HIS A 100 5.41 2.74 -2.74
N GLY A 101 6.14 3.82 -2.45
CA GLY A 101 5.60 5.17 -2.30
C GLY A 101 5.62 6.03 -3.56
N SER A 102 5.94 5.49 -4.74
CA SER A 102 6.07 6.28 -5.97
C SER A 102 4.80 6.29 -6.83
N GLU A 103 4.59 7.36 -7.60
CA GLU A 103 3.43 7.49 -8.52
C GLU A 103 3.43 6.40 -9.61
N GLU A 104 4.62 5.98 -10.04
CA GLU A 104 4.79 4.88 -10.99
C GLU A 104 4.27 3.56 -10.40
N ALA A 105 4.57 3.28 -9.13
CA ALA A 105 4.08 2.08 -8.44
C ALA A 105 2.55 2.10 -8.28
N ILE A 106 1.98 3.23 -7.87
CA ILE A 106 0.51 3.42 -7.78
C ILE A 106 -0.17 3.09 -9.11
N SER A 107 0.44 3.51 -10.22
CA SER A 107 -0.13 3.34 -11.56
C SER A 107 0.10 1.95 -12.15
N LEU A 108 1.24 1.32 -11.87
CA LEU A 108 1.66 0.07 -12.51
C LEU A 108 1.28 -1.17 -11.70
N LEU A 109 1.40 -1.18 -10.38
CA LEU A 109 1.21 -2.39 -9.57
C LEU A 109 -0.17 -3.06 -9.77
N PRO A 110 -1.31 -2.32 -9.82
CA PRO A 110 -2.61 -2.93 -10.11
C PRO A 110 -2.71 -3.59 -11.49
N LYS A 111 -1.90 -3.14 -12.46
CA LYS A 111 -1.81 -3.74 -13.81
C LYS A 111 -0.89 -4.95 -13.79
N LEU A 112 0.24 -4.85 -13.07
CA LEU A 112 1.25 -5.91 -12.96
C LEU A 112 0.73 -7.15 -12.21
N ARG A 113 -0.10 -6.98 -11.18
CA ARG A 113 -0.70 -8.14 -10.46
C ARG A 113 -1.57 -9.04 -11.33
N ASN A 114 -2.10 -8.53 -12.45
CA ASN A 114 -3.07 -9.22 -13.29
C ASN A 114 -2.47 -9.71 -14.62
N THR A 115 -1.16 -9.53 -14.84
CA THR A 115 -0.50 -9.91 -16.10
C THR A 115 0.43 -11.10 -15.92
N LYS A 116 0.50 -11.94 -16.95
CA LYS A 116 1.52 -13.01 -17.06
C LYS A 116 2.83 -12.50 -17.69
N LYS A 117 2.87 -11.27 -18.21
CA LYS A 117 4.05 -10.72 -18.90
C LYS A 117 5.15 -10.28 -17.94
N TRP A 118 4.81 -9.98 -16.70
CA TRP A 118 5.71 -9.47 -15.67
C TRP A 118 5.50 -10.25 -14.40
N ARG A 119 6.58 -10.71 -13.79
CA ARG A 119 6.54 -11.55 -12.60
C ARG A 119 7.30 -10.91 -11.47
N LEU A 120 6.68 -10.85 -10.32
CA LEU A 120 7.32 -10.44 -9.09
C LEU A 120 8.37 -11.48 -8.71
N VAL A 121 9.61 -11.05 -8.51
CA VAL A 121 10.72 -11.93 -8.09
C VAL A 121 11.35 -11.50 -6.79
N TYR A 122 11.10 -10.25 -6.37
CA TYR A 122 11.62 -9.67 -5.15
C TYR A 122 10.68 -8.57 -4.65
N TYR A 123 10.51 -8.49 -3.34
CA TYR A 123 10.05 -7.28 -2.67
C TYR A 123 10.67 -7.19 -1.28
N ASP A 124 10.82 -5.97 -0.79
CA ASP A 124 11.08 -5.69 0.62
C ASP A 124 10.13 -4.58 1.11
N TYR A 125 10.48 -3.95 2.23
CA TYR A 125 9.69 -2.87 2.81
C TYR A 125 9.58 -1.61 1.94
N SER A 126 10.51 -1.39 1.01
CA SER A 126 10.63 -0.13 0.27
C SER A 126 10.28 -0.27 -1.22
N ALA A 127 10.59 -1.41 -1.84
CA ALA A 127 10.42 -1.58 -3.28
C ALA A 127 10.12 -3.03 -3.69
N SER A 128 9.64 -3.17 -4.92
CA SER A 128 9.46 -4.44 -5.61
C SER A 128 10.29 -4.49 -6.88
N PHE A 129 10.75 -5.68 -7.24
CA PHE A 129 11.41 -5.94 -8.51
C PHE A 129 10.66 -7.00 -9.30
N TRP A 130 10.39 -6.66 -10.54
CA TRP A 130 9.64 -7.48 -11.48
C TRP A 130 10.50 -7.82 -12.68
N ILE A 131 10.40 -9.04 -13.19
CA ILE A 131 11.11 -9.48 -14.39
C ILE A 131 10.09 -9.84 -15.47
N ARG A 132 10.39 -9.47 -16.71
CA ARG A 132 9.59 -9.83 -17.88
C ARG A 132 9.64 -11.35 -18.07
N GLU A 133 8.52 -11.97 -18.41
CA GLU A 133 8.39 -13.44 -18.45
C GLU A 133 9.46 -14.11 -19.33
N ASP A 134 9.76 -13.52 -20.49
CA ASP A 134 10.81 -13.99 -21.43
C ASP A 134 12.25 -13.91 -20.88
N SER A 135 12.44 -13.21 -19.75
CA SER A 135 13.73 -12.92 -19.13
C SER A 135 13.92 -13.63 -17.79
N LEU A 136 12.93 -14.42 -17.34
CA LEU A 136 12.95 -15.10 -16.03
C LEU A 136 14.01 -16.19 -15.92
N ARG A 137 14.36 -16.88 -17.01
CA ARG A 137 15.41 -17.94 -17.02
C ARG A 137 15.26 -18.97 -15.88
N GLY A 138 14.02 -19.38 -15.57
CA GLY A 138 13.74 -20.37 -14.51
C GLY A 138 13.80 -19.83 -13.07
N LEU A 139 13.89 -18.51 -12.88
CA LEU A 139 13.83 -17.89 -11.56
C LEU A 139 12.47 -18.15 -10.89
N LYS A 140 12.52 -18.49 -9.59
CA LYS A 140 11.32 -18.63 -8.77
C LYS A 140 10.63 -17.27 -8.65
N THR A 141 9.35 -17.24 -9.00
CA THR A 141 8.49 -16.06 -8.83
C THR A 141 7.84 -16.06 -7.44
N LEU A 142 7.50 -14.87 -6.94
CA LEU A 142 6.78 -14.70 -5.69
C LEU A 142 5.29 -14.59 -5.96
N ASP A 143 4.50 -15.42 -5.29
CA ASP A 143 3.04 -15.34 -5.26
C ASP A 143 2.59 -14.89 -3.87
N LEU A 144 2.10 -13.65 -3.79
CA LEU A 144 1.69 -13.00 -2.54
C LEU A 144 0.47 -13.66 -1.88
N GLY A 145 -0.20 -14.59 -2.56
CA GLY A 145 -1.25 -15.44 -1.98
C GLY A 145 -0.72 -16.68 -1.24
N MET A 146 0.54 -17.08 -1.47
CA MET A 146 1.13 -18.24 -0.82
C MET A 146 1.59 -17.93 0.61
N GLU A 147 1.42 -18.90 1.49
CA GLU A 147 1.94 -18.84 2.86
C GLU A 147 3.47 -18.90 2.89
N GLY A 148 4.08 -18.33 3.94
CA GLY A 148 5.53 -18.35 4.15
C GLY A 148 6.31 -17.17 3.55
N LEU A 149 5.64 -16.23 2.89
CA LEU A 149 6.23 -14.95 2.48
C LEU A 149 6.32 -13.98 3.65
N SER A 150 7.35 -14.14 4.49
CA SER A 150 7.60 -13.24 5.62
C SER A 150 8.88 -12.45 5.41
N LEU A 151 8.78 -11.12 5.55
CA LEU A 151 9.95 -10.26 5.69
C LEU A 151 10.47 -10.31 7.13
N SER A 152 11.77 -10.03 7.29
CA SER A 152 12.37 -9.81 8.61
C SER A 152 11.58 -8.75 9.39
N LYS A 153 11.58 -8.83 10.73
CA LYS A 153 10.87 -7.87 11.58
C LYS A 153 11.18 -6.42 11.15
N PRO A 154 10.17 -5.55 10.99
CA PRO A 154 10.41 -4.14 10.67
C PRO A 154 11.07 -3.45 11.86
N GLU A 155 12.01 -2.56 11.58
CA GLU A 155 12.69 -1.77 12.59
C GLU A 155 11.96 -0.46 12.88
N ARG A 156 11.15 -0.01 11.91
CA ARG A 156 10.48 1.29 11.97
C ARG A 156 9.05 1.23 11.43
N PHE A 157 8.23 2.16 11.88
CA PHE A 157 6.85 2.30 11.39
C PHE A 157 6.79 2.63 9.90
N GLU A 158 7.73 3.44 9.40
CA GLU A 158 7.76 3.87 7.99
C GLU A 158 7.92 2.70 7.01
N GLU A 159 8.59 1.62 7.44
CA GLU A 159 8.74 0.40 6.65
C GLU A 159 7.40 -0.30 6.46
N CYS A 160 6.63 -0.44 7.54
CA CYS A 160 5.27 -0.95 7.46
C CYS A 160 4.39 -0.06 6.59
N HIS A 161 4.51 1.26 6.68
CA HIS A 161 3.73 2.18 5.87
C HIS A 161 4.05 2.05 4.37
N LEU A 162 5.33 1.99 4.00
CA LEU A 162 5.73 1.78 2.60
C LEU A 162 5.26 0.42 2.08
N LEU A 163 5.44 -0.64 2.87
CA LEU A 163 4.98 -1.97 2.47
C LEU A 163 3.45 -2.06 2.37
N ASP A 164 2.70 -1.33 3.20
CA ASP A 164 1.24 -1.30 3.11
C ASP A 164 0.76 -0.79 1.74
N ASN A 165 1.41 0.25 1.20
CA ASN A 165 1.09 0.76 -0.13
C ASN A 165 1.20 -0.33 -1.19
N PHE A 166 2.27 -1.11 -1.17
CA PHE A 166 2.46 -2.23 -2.08
C PHE A 166 1.41 -3.32 -1.88
N LEU A 167 1.25 -3.81 -0.65
CA LEU A 167 0.35 -4.93 -0.36
C LEU A 167 -1.11 -4.59 -0.69
N ARG A 168 -1.53 -3.35 -0.42
CA ARG A 168 -2.85 -2.81 -0.80
C ARG A 168 -3.06 -2.83 -2.31
N LEU A 169 -2.12 -2.28 -3.10
CA LEU A 169 -2.22 -2.25 -4.56
C LEU A 169 -2.19 -3.65 -5.18
N MET A 170 -1.42 -4.55 -4.57
CA MET A 170 -1.33 -5.95 -4.94
C MET A 170 -2.54 -6.78 -4.51
N GLY A 171 -3.40 -6.26 -3.63
CA GLY A 171 -4.53 -6.99 -3.05
C GLY A 171 -4.10 -8.18 -2.18
N ALA A 172 -2.91 -8.11 -1.58
CA ALA A 172 -2.35 -9.15 -0.73
C ALA A 172 -2.88 -9.02 0.70
N ASP A 173 -4.19 -9.20 0.89
CA ASP A 173 -4.91 -8.81 2.12
C ASP A 173 -4.38 -9.50 3.39
N ARG A 174 -4.02 -10.78 3.33
CA ARG A 174 -3.47 -11.53 4.49
C ARG A 174 -2.09 -11.00 4.92
N LEU A 175 -1.20 -10.76 3.95
CA LEU A 175 0.10 -10.14 4.22
C LEU A 175 -0.07 -8.71 4.71
N ARG A 176 -1.03 -7.96 4.12
CA ARG A 176 -1.37 -6.60 4.54
C ARG A 176 -1.80 -6.58 6.01
N MET A 177 -2.69 -7.49 6.41
CA MET A 177 -3.14 -7.61 7.81
C MET A 177 -1.96 -7.80 8.76
N THR A 178 -1.08 -8.75 8.44
CA THR A 178 0.13 -9.03 9.24
C THR A 178 1.03 -7.80 9.34
N ASN A 179 1.18 -7.04 8.25
CA ASN A 179 1.98 -5.82 8.23
C ASN A 179 1.37 -4.69 9.07
N LEU A 180 0.05 -4.46 8.97
CA LEU A 180 -0.64 -3.44 9.76
C LEU A 180 -0.62 -3.77 11.27
N GLN A 181 -0.73 -5.05 11.64
CA GLN A 181 -0.56 -5.49 13.03
C GLN A 181 0.85 -5.19 13.56
N LYS A 182 1.90 -5.43 12.75
CA LYS A 182 3.28 -5.03 13.10
C LYS A 182 3.38 -3.50 13.27
N ALA A 183 2.74 -2.73 12.40
CA ALA A 183 2.71 -1.27 12.48
C ALA A 183 2.08 -0.77 13.80
N LEU A 184 1.03 -1.43 14.29
CA LEU A 184 0.33 -1.08 15.53
C LEU A 184 1.19 -1.28 16.78
N GLY A 185 2.22 -2.12 16.70
CA GLY A 185 3.19 -2.35 17.77
C GLY A 185 4.19 -1.21 18.00
N PHE A 186 4.25 -0.22 17.10
CA PHE A 186 5.13 0.92 17.25
C PHE A 186 4.51 2.03 18.12
N ARG A 187 5.37 2.78 18.82
CA ARG A 187 4.96 4.01 19.49
C ARG A 187 4.71 5.10 18.45
N ILE A 188 3.45 5.30 18.10
CA ILE A 188 2.99 6.28 17.10
C ILE A 188 2.04 7.30 17.73
N LYS A 189 1.86 8.45 17.07
CA LYS A 189 0.90 9.48 17.47
C LYS A 189 -0.52 8.92 17.47
N THR A 190 -1.36 9.39 18.39
CA THR A 190 -2.75 8.97 18.56
C THR A 190 -3.54 9.03 17.25
N LEU A 191 -3.43 10.11 16.48
CA LEU A 191 -4.09 10.26 15.18
C LEU A 191 -3.66 9.19 14.16
N LYS A 192 -2.37 8.84 14.11
CA LYS A 192 -1.91 7.75 13.23
C LYS A 192 -2.40 6.38 13.70
N LYS A 193 -2.59 6.23 15.02
CA LYS A 193 -3.12 4.98 15.60
C LYS A 193 -4.60 4.80 15.27
N SER A 194 -5.41 5.86 15.30
CA SER A 194 -6.82 5.79 14.90
C SER A 194 -6.96 5.47 13.41
N GLU A 195 -6.21 6.15 12.53
CA GLU A 195 -6.16 5.84 11.10
C GLU A 195 -5.82 4.35 10.85
N LEU A 196 -4.82 3.83 11.56
CA LEU A 196 -4.42 2.43 11.45
C LEU A 196 -5.49 1.44 11.94
N LEU A 197 -6.15 1.74 13.06
CA LEU A 197 -7.25 0.92 13.58
C LEU A 197 -8.44 0.90 12.62
N GLU A 198 -8.74 2.02 11.96
CA GLU A 198 -9.78 2.08 10.95
C GLU A 198 -9.45 1.19 9.74
N GLU A 199 -8.22 1.26 9.25
CA GLU A 199 -7.75 0.43 8.13
C GLU A 199 -7.71 -1.07 8.48
N ILE A 200 -7.30 -1.41 9.71
CA ILE A 200 -7.35 -2.79 10.21
C ILE A 200 -8.79 -3.28 10.30
N GLY A 201 -9.71 -2.50 10.87
CA GLY A 201 -11.13 -2.86 10.99
C GLY A 201 -11.78 -3.13 9.63
N LYS A 202 -11.53 -2.25 8.65
CA LYS A 202 -12.01 -2.43 7.26
C LYS A 202 -11.47 -3.72 6.64
N LEU A 203 -10.19 -4.01 6.85
CA LEU A 203 -9.54 -5.20 6.31
C LEU A 203 -10.01 -6.49 7.01
N GLN A 204 -10.28 -6.45 8.32
CA GLN A 204 -10.87 -7.57 9.08
C GLN A 204 -12.26 -7.91 8.54
N LEU A 205 -13.11 -6.91 8.28
CA LEU A 205 -14.41 -7.13 7.64
C LEU A 205 -14.28 -7.78 6.26
N LYS A 206 -13.32 -7.32 5.44
CA LYS A 206 -13.04 -7.91 4.12
C LYS A 206 -12.56 -9.36 4.20
N LEU A 207 -11.84 -9.70 5.27
CA LEU A 207 -11.33 -11.05 5.55
C LEU A 207 -12.32 -11.92 6.32
N GLU A 208 -13.58 -11.51 6.45
CA GLU A 208 -14.63 -12.25 7.17
C GLU A 208 -14.29 -12.51 8.65
N MET A 209 -13.62 -11.54 9.30
CA MET A 209 -13.25 -11.55 10.72
C MET A 209 -14.07 -10.51 11.52
N PRO A 210 -15.40 -10.67 11.65
CA PRO A 210 -16.27 -9.65 12.22
C PRO A 210 -16.04 -9.40 13.71
N GLY A 211 -15.64 -10.42 14.49
CA GLY A 211 -15.38 -10.26 15.92
C GLY A 211 -14.16 -9.38 16.19
N GLU A 212 -13.09 -9.59 15.45
CA GLU A 212 -11.88 -8.79 15.55
C GLU A 212 -12.07 -7.38 14.98
N ALA A 213 -12.87 -7.25 13.90
CA ALA A 213 -13.27 -5.96 13.37
C ALA A 213 -13.99 -5.12 14.43
N GLU A 214 -14.95 -5.71 15.14
CA GLU A 214 -15.67 -5.02 16.21
C GLU A 214 -14.72 -4.51 17.30
N ILE A 215 -13.77 -5.35 17.75
CA ILE A 215 -12.77 -4.94 18.74
C ILE A 215 -11.93 -3.76 18.22
N SER A 216 -11.54 -3.76 16.95
CA SER A 216 -10.79 -2.66 16.34
C SER A 216 -11.61 -1.37 16.30
N TYR A 217 -12.90 -1.45 15.93
CA TYR A 217 -13.79 -0.29 15.90
C TYR A 217 -14.13 0.23 17.30
N GLN A 218 -14.23 -0.64 18.31
CA GLN A 218 -14.37 -0.21 19.70
C GLN A 218 -13.16 0.60 20.14
N LYS A 219 -11.94 0.06 19.93
CA LYS A 219 -10.69 0.78 20.22
C LYS A 219 -10.59 2.11 19.46
N LEU A 220 -11.07 2.14 18.22
CA LEU A 220 -11.12 3.37 17.44
C LEU A 220 -12.09 4.38 18.07
N SER A 221 -13.29 3.94 18.48
CA SER A 221 -14.26 4.82 19.14
C SER A 221 -13.77 5.33 20.50
N ASP A 222 -12.97 4.56 21.22
CA ASP A 222 -12.36 5.02 22.48
C ASP A 222 -11.35 6.16 22.25
N ILE A 223 -10.64 6.15 21.11
CA ILE A 223 -9.67 7.19 20.73
C ILE A 223 -10.36 8.39 20.07
N GLU A 224 -11.33 8.12 19.21
CA GLU A 224 -12.11 9.11 18.47
C GLU A 224 -13.62 8.85 18.68
N PRO A 225 -14.21 9.36 19.79
CA PRO A 225 -15.62 9.11 20.13
C PRO A 225 -16.65 9.61 19.11
N LYS A 226 -16.21 10.44 18.15
CA LYS A 226 -17.00 11.01 17.06
C LYS A 226 -16.61 10.47 15.68
N ASN A 227 -15.76 9.43 15.61
CA ASN A 227 -15.40 8.83 14.33
C ASN A 227 -16.64 8.14 13.71
N ILE A 228 -17.11 8.70 12.59
CA ILE A 228 -18.34 8.26 11.92
C ILE A 228 -18.24 6.80 11.46
N THR A 229 -17.07 6.40 10.94
CA THR A 229 -16.83 5.02 10.50
C THR A 229 -16.98 4.05 11.67
N ALA A 230 -16.33 4.33 12.81
CA ALA A 230 -16.42 3.49 14.00
C ALA A 230 -17.86 3.37 14.52
N LEU A 231 -18.54 4.51 14.69
CA LEU A 231 -19.92 4.54 15.18
C LEU A 231 -20.87 3.77 14.26
N THR A 232 -20.75 3.95 12.94
CA THR A 232 -21.59 3.25 11.97
C THR A 232 -21.35 1.74 12.01
N GLN A 233 -20.09 1.29 12.10
CA GLN A 233 -19.77 -0.13 12.15
C GLN A 233 -20.23 -0.77 13.47
N LEU A 234 -20.03 -0.10 14.61
CA LEU A 234 -20.53 -0.55 15.92
C LEU A 234 -22.06 -0.64 15.94
N ALA A 235 -22.77 0.28 15.28
CA ALA A 235 -24.21 0.19 15.14
C ALA A 235 -24.64 -1.07 14.36
N ILE A 236 -23.94 -1.39 13.26
CA ILE A 236 -24.20 -2.59 12.47
C ILE A 236 -23.98 -3.85 13.33
N PHE A 237 -22.91 -3.91 14.12
CA PHE A 237 -22.66 -5.04 15.03
C PHE A 237 -23.74 -5.16 16.12
N ALA A 238 -24.15 -4.06 16.74
CA ALA A 238 -25.23 -4.04 17.72
C ALA A 238 -26.55 -4.53 17.13
N ALA A 239 -26.91 -4.05 15.93
CA ALA A 239 -28.11 -4.46 15.22
C ALA A 239 -28.11 -5.96 14.88
N ARG A 240 -26.96 -6.51 14.46
CA ARG A 240 -26.80 -7.95 14.20
C ARG A 240 -27.00 -8.81 15.44
N ARG A 241 -26.65 -8.30 16.63
CA ARG A 241 -26.96 -8.94 17.93
C ARG A 241 -28.41 -8.75 18.39
N GLY A 242 -29.20 -7.95 17.66
CA GLY A 242 -30.57 -7.62 18.04
C GLY A 242 -30.69 -6.46 19.02
N ASP A 243 -29.59 -5.84 19.43
CA ASP A 243 -29.58 -4.65 20.29
C ASP A 243 -29.82 -3.39 19.45
N LEU A 244 -31.09 -3.23 19.04
CA LEU A 244 -31.52 -2.11 18.21
C LEU A 244 -31.43 -0.76 18.95
N ALA A 245 -31.48 -0.77 20.29
CA ALA A 245 -31.37 0.44 21.10
C ALA A 245 -29.94 1.00 21.06
N ALA A 246 -28.92 0.13 21.26
CA ALA A 246 -27.54 0.54 21.11
C ALA A 246 -27.21 0.94 19.67
N ALA A 247 -27.71 0.20 18.68
CA ALA A 247 -27.53 0.52 17.27
C ALA A 247 -28.06 1.92 16.90
N GLU A 248 -29.27 2.25 17.36
CA GLU A 248 -29.88 3.57 17.16
C GLU A 248 -29.04 4.67 17.82
N ASN A 249 -28.55 4.45 19.05
CA ASN A 249 -27.72 5.42 19.77
C ASN A 249 -26.39 5.71 19.04
N PHE A 250 -25.71 4.69 18.54
CA PHE A 250 -24.48 4.86 17.77
C PHE A 250 -24.71 5.67 16.48
N LEU A 251 -25.79 5.37 15.75
CA LEU A 251 -26.15 6.10 14.52
C LEU A 251 -26.59 7.53 14.81
N TYR A 252 -27.28 7.78 15.93
CA TYR A 252 -27.62 9.12 16.39
C TYR A 252 -26.35 9.97 16.60
N ARG A 253 -25.36 9.46 17.35
CA ARG A 253 -24.06 10.14 17.55
C ARG A 253 -23.29 10.37 16.25
N ALA A 254 -23.41 9.45 15.30
CA ALA A 254 -22.81 9.62 13.98
C ALA A 254 -23.49 10.77 13.20
N LEU A 255 -24.82 10.89 13.28
CA LEU A 255 -25.58 12.01 12.70
C LEU A 255 -25.29 13.35 13.38
N GLU A 256 -25.09 13.39 14.70
CA GLU A 256 -24.66 14.62 15.38
C GLU A 256 -23.33 15.15 14.82
N THR A 257 -22.46 14.25 14.36
CA THR A 257 -21.16 14.62 13.79
C THR A 257 -21.27 14.99 12.31
N SER A 258 -22.13 14.32 11.54
CA SER A 258 -22.37 14.61 10.13
C SER A 258 -23.85 14.46 9.77
N PRO A 259 -24.66 15.52 9.99
CA PRO A 259 -26.11 15.47 9.78
C PRO A 259 -26.53 15.17 8.34
N ASP A 260 -25.70 15.58 7.37
CA ASP A 260 -25.98 15.43 5.94
C ASP A 260 -25.49 14.09 5.36
N ASN A 261 -24.94 13.20 6.19
CA ASN A 261 -24.47 11.91 5.73
C ASN A 261 -25.64 10.98 5.40
N LYS A 262 -25.96 10.88 4.10
CA LYS A 262 -27.07 10.07 3.58
C LYS A 262 -27.03 8.62 4.06
N ALA A 263 -25.87 7.97 4.03
CA ALA A 263 -25.73 6.57 4.41
C ALA A 263 -26.01 6.35 5.91
N VAL A 264 -25.54 7.26 6.78
CA VAL A 264 -25.84 7.19 8.21
C VAL A 264 -27.32 7.43 8.47
N LYS A 265 -27.94 8.40 7.76
CA LYS A 265 -29.37 8.72 7.89
C LYS A 265 -30.25 7.54 7.49
N GLU A 266 -29.95 6.90 6.36
CA GLU A 266 -30.65 5.70 5.89
C GLU A 266 -30.54 4.56 6.92
N ASN A 267 -29.34 4.29 7.43
CA ASN A 267 -29.14 3.28 8.47
C ASN A 267 -29.93 3.60 9.75
N TYR A 268 -29.95 4.88 10.16
CA TYR A 268 -30.66 5.32 11.36
C TYR A 268 -32.17 5.08 11.24
N GLU A 269 -32.80 5.52 10.15
CA GLU A 269 -34.24 5.34 9.94
C GLU A 269 -34.62 3.86 9.87
N ASN A 270 -33.80 3.02 9.21
CA ASN A 270 -34.02 1.58 9.14
C ASN A 270 -33.99 0.92 10.53
N ILE A 271 -33.01 1.25 11.37
CA ILE A 271 -32.89 0.72 12.73
C ILE A 271 -34.03 1.21 13.62
N LYS A 272 -34.38 2.49 13.53
CA LYS A 272 -35.47 3.10 14.29
C LYS A 272 -36.82 2.43 13.96
N ALA A 273 -37.12 2.24 12.67
CA ALA A 273 -38.34 1.56 12.23
C ALA A 273 -38.38 0.09 12.74
N ALA A 274 -37.27 -0.63 12.65
CA ALA A 274 -37.16 -2.01 13.15
C ALA A 274 -37.32 -2.11 14.67
N ARG A 275 -36.89 -1.10 15.43
CA ARG A 275 -37.07 -1.05 16.88
C ARG A 275 -38.53 -0.82 17.26
N GLN A 276 -39.18 0.11 16.57
CA GLN A 276 -40.59 0.45 16.78
C GLN A 276 -41.51 -0.74 16.47
N SER A 277 -41.23 -1.49 15.40
CA SER A 277 -42.03 -2.67 15.06
C SER A 277 -41.88 -3.84 16.03
N ARG A 278 -40.78 -3.93 16.78
CA ARG A 278 -40.59 -4.94 17.85
C ARG A 278 -41.21 -4.55 19.19
N SER A 279 -41.57 -3.27 19.34
CA SER A 279 -42.16 -2.73 20.58
C SER A 279 -43.69 -2.74 20.56
N ASN A 280 -44.28 -3.02 19.40
CA ASN A 280 -45.72 -3.22 19.16
C ASN A 280 -46.04 -4.71 19.05
#